data_AF-A0A934FGZ7-F1
#
_entry.id   AF-A0A934FGZ7-F1
#
_cell.length_a   1.000
_cell.length_b   1.000
_cell.length_c   1.000
_cell.angle_alpha   90.00
_cell.angle_beta   90.00
_cell.angle_gamma   90.00
#
_symmetry.space_group_name_H-M   'P 1'
#
loop_
_entity.id
_entity.type
_entity.pdbx_description
1 polymer ?
#
loop_
_entity_poly.entity_id
_entity_poly.type
_entity_poly.pdbx_seq_one_letter_code
_entity_poly.pdbx_strand_id
1 'polypeptide(L)'
;QATLGIHTGSVTFTRPSMGAWVSYGLGTENANLPSFMVIAPVLPYAGGQVWSADFLPGCHQGTRVVPGPEPVPNINRRIADAELQEMELGLGAAFNQKHLLARGNDAQLAARIKSFETAYGMQAAAPEAFDLKKETDATHKLYGLERGSTKGFAWQCLIARRLAERGVRFIELIDTGASGNWDAHGDMAGHAPLALNVDQPMAALLKDLKSRDMLKDTLVVWATEFGRTPFNTAKDAKGREHHAQAFTCWMAGGGVKGGFSYGESDEHGNAVAANGVHVHDFHATMLHLLGFDHTRLTYRHAGRDHRLTDVFGNVVKDVLA
;
A
#
# COMPACT_ATOMS: atom_id res chain seq x y z
N GLN A 1 1.88 7.39 15.82
CA GLN A 1 0.43 7.22 15.99
C GLN A 1 -0.32 7.54 14.71
N ALA A 2 -0.21 8.76 14.16
CA ALA A 2 -0.89 9.15 12.92
C ALA A 2 -0.64 8.17 11.75
N THR A 3 0.60 7.71 11.55
CA THR A 3 0.95 6.69 10.54
C THR A 3 0.12 5.41 10.71
N LEU A 4 -0.10 4.92 11.93
CA LEU A 4 -0.97 3.75 12.15
C LEU A 4 -2.44 4.07 11.90
N GLY A 5 -2.88 5.28 12.24
CA GLY A 5 -4.26 5.74 12.03
C GLY A 5 -4.66 5.71 10.56
N ILE A 6 -3.83 6.25 9.67
CA ILE A 6 -4.13 6.26 8.23
C ILE A 6 -4.07 4.87 7.59
N HIS A 7 -3.25 3.95 8.11
CA HIS A 7 -3.13 2.60 7.53
C HIS A 7 -4.13 1.60 8.10
N THR A 8 -4.52 1.73 9.37
CA THR A 8 -5.29 0.70 10.10
C THR A 8 -6.60 1.22 10.70
N GLY A 9 -6.86 2.53 10.60
CA GLY A 9 -8.02 3.18 11.23
C GLY A 9 -7.93 3.23 12.76
N SER A 10 -6.78 2.86 13.35
CA SER A 10 -6.59 2.82 14.80
C SER A 10 -5.20 3.32 15.18
N VAL A 11 -5.14 4.16 16.21
CA VAL A 11 -3.87 4.66 16.77
C VAL A 11 -3.53 4.03 18.12
N THR A 12 -4.48 3.28 18.71
CA THR A 12 -4.38 2.71 20.06
C THR A 12 -4.28 1.20 20.04
N PHE A 13 -5.13 0.53 19.27
CA PHE A 13 -5.14 -0.93 19.14
C PHE A 13 -4.48 -1.35 17.83
N THR A 14 -3.67 -2.42 17.90
CA THR A 14 -3.21 -3.13 16.71
C THR A 14 -4.42 -3.64 15.93
N ARG A 15 -4.42 -3.37 14.62
CA ARG A 15 -5.45 -3.80 13.68
C ARG A 15 -4.79 -4.10 12.35
N PRO A 16 -5.44 -4.92 11.51
CA PRO A 16 -4.96 -5.16 10.15
C PRO A 16 -4.92 -3.84 9.37
N SER A 17 -3.96 -3.71 8.45
CA SER A 17 -3.90 -2.55 7.56
C SER A 17 -4.91 -2.61 6.42
N MET A 18 -5.14 -1.49 5.75
CA MET A 18 -6.06 -1.42 4.61
C MET A 18 -5.67 -2.38 3.48
N GLY A 19 -4.37 -2.58 3.23
CA GLY A 19 -3.91 -3.55 2.26
C GLY A 19 -4.25 -4.99 2.66
N ALA A 20 -4.21 -5.31 3.95
CA ALA A 20 -4.67 -6.60 4.46
C ALA A 20 -6.20 -6.76 4.33
N TRP A 21 -6.97 -5.68 4.51
CA TRP A 21 -8.43 -5.69 4.30
C TRP A 21 -8.77 -6.01 2.84
N VAL A 22 -8.09 -5.35 1.90
CA VAL A 22 -8.28 -5.56 0.46
C VAL A 22 -7.82 -6.95 0.05
N SER A 23 -6.66 -7.41 0.55
CA SER A 23 -6.16 -8.78 0.33
C SER A 23 -7.15 -9.84 0.81
N TYR A 24 -7.74 -9.64 1.99
CA TYR A 24 -8.76 -10.53 2.56
C TYR A 24 -10.07 -10.50 1.77
N GLY A 25 -10.57 -9.31 1.47
CA GLY A 25 -11.88 -9.14 0.84
C GLY A 25 -11.90 -9.49 -0.65
N LEU A 26 -10.87 -9.14 -1.41
CA LEU A 26 -10.79 -9.38 -2.87
C LEU A 26 -10.04 -10.67 -3.23
N GLY A 27 -9.32 -11.27 -2.28
CA GLY A 27 -8.46 -12.40 -2.53
C GLY A 27 -7.30 -12.07 -3.48
N THR A 28 -6.99 -12.98 -4.40
CA THR A 28 -5.96 -12.78 -5.43
C THR A 28 -6.45 -13.31 -6.78
N GLU A 29 -6.12 -12.61 -7.85
CA GLU A 29 -6.22 -13.11 -9.24
C GLU A 29 -4.89 -13.71 -9.72
N ASN A 30 -3.82 -13.53 -8.95
CA ASN A 30 -2.49 -14.03 -9.26
C ASN A 30 -2.04 -15.03 -8.19
N ALA A 31 -1.86 -16.29 -8.58
CA ALA A 31 -1.34 -17.32 -7.68
C ALA A 31 0.17 -17.20 -7.40
N ASN A 32 0.90 -16.49 -8.26
CA ASN A 32 2.35 -16.37 -8.25
C ASN A 32 2.87 -15.08 -7.59
N LEU A 33 1.99 -14.12 -7.30
CA LEU A 33 2.34 -12.89 -6.58
C LEU A 33 1.40 -12.69 -5.39
N PRO A 34 1.88 -12.11 -4.27
CA PRO A 34 1.02 -11.72 -3.17
C PRO A 34 -0.01 -10.68 -3.63
N SER A 35 -1.23 -10.73 -3.08
CA SER A 35 -2.25 -9.71 -3.40
C SER A 35 -1.98 -8.36 -2.74
N PHE A 36 -1.10 -8.31 -1.73
CA PHE A 36 -0.66 -7.10 -1.05
C PHE A 36 0.86 -6.98 -1.05
N MET A 37 1.38 -6.02 -1.82
CA MET A 37 2.80 -5.73 -1.93
C MET A 37 3.10 -4.29 -1.50
N VAL A 38 4.22 -4.10 -0.81
CA VAL A 38 4.62 -2.79 -0.27
C VAL A 38 6.00 -2.45 -0.77
N ILE A 39 6.15 -1.38 -1.53
CA ILE A 39 7.46 -0.88 -1.98
C ILE A 39 7.93 0.16 -0.98
N ALA A 40 8.89 -0.21 -0.14
CA ALA A 40 9.38 0.63 0.95
C ALA A 40 10.92 0.55 1.05
N PRO A 41 11.66 1.60 0.64
CA PRO A 41 13.11 1.61 0.70
C PRO A 41 13.64 1.54 2.13
N VAL A 42 12.96 2.21 3.04
CA VAL A 42 13.24 2.20 4.47
C VAL A 42 11.92 1.96 5.21
N LEU A 43 12.00 1.45 6.44
CA LEU A 43 10.81 1.29 7.27
C LEU A 43 10.25 2.67 7.64
N PRO A 44 8.92 2.88 7.55
CA PRO A 44 8.27 4.10 8.02
C PRO A 44 8.19 4.12 9.54
N TYR A 45 7.63 5.20 10.10
CA TYR A 45 7.19 5.19 11.49
C TYR A 45 6.22 4.03 11.74
N ALA A 46 6.31 3.40 12.91
CA ALA A 46 5.63 2.13 13.26
C ALA A 46 6.08 0.88 12.48
N GLY A 47 7.10 0.99 11.63
CA GLY A 47 7.73 -0.16 10.98
C GLY A 47 6.76 -1.01 10.16
N GLY A 48 6.93 -2.34 10.19
CA GLY A 48 6.08 -3.25 9.42
C GLY A 48 4.64 -3.36 9.88
N GLN A 49 4.27 -2.71 10.99
CA GLN A 49 2.90 -2.70 11.49
C GLN A 49 1.94 -2.01 10.52
N VAL A 50 2.42 -1.04 9.75
CA VAL A 50 1.58 -0.27 8.82
C VAL A 50 1.04 -1.11 7.65
N TRP A 51 1.64 -2.28 7.39
CA TRP A 51 1.17 -3.26 6.41
C TRP A 51 0.90 -4.64 7.02
N SER A 52 0.59 -4.69 8.32
CA SER A 52 0.37 -5.95 9.01
C SER A 52 -1.00 -6.56 8.77
N ALA A 53 -1.05 -7.90 8.72
CA ALA A 53 -2.30 -8.65 8.78
C ALA A 53 -2.91 -8.67 10.19
N ASP A 54 -2.11 -8.45 11.24
CA ASP A 54 -2.53 -8.50 12.64
C ASP A 54 -3.35 -9.77 12.96
N PHE A 55 -4.64 -9.65 13.29
CA PHE A 55 -5.50 -10.79 13.56
C PHE A 55 -6.05 -11.52 12.31
N LEU A 56 -5.85 -10.99 11.09
CA LEU A 56 -6.19 -11.69 9.86
C LEU A 56 -5.18 -12.82 9.58
N PRO A 57 -5.55 -13.84 8.78
CA PRO A 57 -4.62 -14.87 8.36
C PRO A 57 -3.32 -14.28 7.75
N GLY A 58 -2.18 -14.86 8.12
CA GLY A 58 -0.85 -14.33 7.76
C GLY A 58 -0.56 -14.27 6.27
N CYS A 59 -1.34 -14.95 5.42
CA CYS A 59 -1.27 -14.81 3.96
C CYS A 59 -1.70 -13.42 3.45
N HIS A 60 -2.37 -12.62 4.27
CA HIS A 60 -2.76 -11.23 3.97
C HIS A 60 -1.73 -10.19 4.46
N GLN A 61 -0.58 -10.63 4.98
CA GLN A 61 0.51 -9.76 5.41
C GLN A 61 1.16 -9.10 4.20
N GLY A 62 1.38 -7.78 4.25
CA GLY A 62 2.06 -7.07 3.17
C GLY A 62 3.47 -7.60 2.94
N THR A 63 3.79 -7.92 1.70
CA THR A 63 5.13 -8.37 1.29
C THR A 63 5.98 -7.16 0.91
N ARG A 64 7.00 -6.87 1.71
CA ARG A 64 7.90 -5.72 1.48
C ARG A 64 8.86 -5.99 0.32
N VAL A 65 8.91 -5.03 -0.59
CA VAL A 65 9.86 -4.88 -1.70
C VAL A 65 10.81 -3.74 -1.33
N VAL A 66 12.11 -4.01 -1.37
CA VAL A 66 13.16 -3.02 -1.12
C VAL A 66 13.82 -2.64 -2.46
N PRO A 67 13.78 -1.38 -2.91
CA PRO A 67 14.45 -0.99 -4.15
C PRO A 67 15.94 -1.35 -4.13
N GLY A 68 16.42 -2.02 -5.17
CA GLY A 68 17.79 -2.53 -5.23
C GLY A 68 17.94 -3.76 -6.14
N PRO A 69 19.09 -4.44 -6.09
CA PRO A 69 19.38 -5.61 -6.93
C PRO A 69 18.62 -6.87 -6.52
N GLU A 70 18.23 -6.99 -5.25
CA GLU A 70 17.42 -8.10 -4.73
C GLU A 70 16.17 -7.52 -4.04
N PRO A 71 15.11 -7.19 -4.80
CA PRO A 71 13.96 -6.49 -4.23
C PRO A 71 13.14 -7.29 -3.23
N VAL A 72 13.14 -8.61 -3.38
CA VAL A 72 12.52 -9.56 -2.45
C VAL A 72 13.61 -10.55 -2.02
N PRO A 73 13.93 -10.64 -0.72
CA PRO A 73 14.95 -11.56 -0.24
C PRO A 73 14.61 -13.03 -0.53
N ASN A 74 15.63 -13.85 -0.81
CA ASN A 74 15.49 -15.31 -0.99
C ASN A 74 14.56 -15.73 -2.14
N ILE A 75 14.41 -14.87 -3.16
CA ILE A 75 13.53 -15.17 -4.31
C ILE A 75 14.18 -16.12 -5.32
N ASN A 76 15.50 -16.26 -5.27
CA ASN A 76 16.22 -17.16 -6.16
C ASN A 76 16.07 -18.61 -5.68
N ARG A 77 15.89 -19.52 -6.64
CA ARG A 77 15.85 -20.96 -6.38
C ARG A 77 17.17 -21.40 -5.77
N ARG A 78 17.10 -22.20 -4.70
CA ARG A 78 18.29 -22.83 -4.09
C ARG A 78 18.75 -24.06 -4.88
N ILE A 79 17.80 -24.80 -5.43
CA ILE A 79 18.04 -25.95 -6.30
C ILE A 79 17.96 -25.47 -7.74
N ALA A 80 19.02 -25.69 -8.52
CA ALA A 80 19.07 -25.25 -9.91
C ALA A 80 18.15 -26.07 -10.82
N ASP A 81 17.98 -27.36 -10.51
CA ASP A 81 17.11 -28.28 -11.22
C ASP A 81 15.64 -28.08 -10.80
N ALA A 82 14.79 -27.75 -11.77
CA ALA A 82 13.38 -27.48 -11.54
C ALA A 82 12.60 -28.72 -11.11
N GLU A 83 12.90 -29.89 -11.67
CA GLU A 83 12.21 -31.15 -11.36
C GLU A 83 12.54 -31.60 -9.94
N LEU A 84 13.81 -31.51 -9.53
CA LEU A 84 14.21 -31.79 -8.15
C LEU A 84 13.52 -30.85 -7.15
N GLN A 85 13.42 -29.57 -7.48
CA GLN A 85 12.73 -28.60 -6.63
C GLN A 85 11.23 -28.91 -6.50
N GLU A 86 10.57 -29.24 -7.61
CA GLU A 86 9.15 -29.61 -7.61
C GLU A 86 8.89 -30.88 -6.77
N MET A 87 9.77 -31.88 -6.85
CA MET A 87 9.66 -33.08 -6.01
C MET A 87 9.82 -32.77 -4.52
N GLU A 88 10.79 -31.93 -4.13
CA GLU A 88 10.98 -31.52 -2.72
C GLU A 88 9.76 -30.76 -2.21
N LEU A 89 9.26 -29.80 -2.98
CA LEU A 89 8.08 -29.01 -2.64
C LEU A 89 6.82 -29.87 -2.58
N GLY A 90 6.66 -30.84 -3.50
CA GLY A 90 5.56 -31.80 -3.51
C GLY A 90 5.55 -32.67 -2.25
N LEU A 91 6.72 -33.15 -1.82
CA LEU A 91 6.85 -33.89 -0.56
C LEU A 91 6.51 -33.01 0.66
N GLY A 92 7.03 -31.78 0.68
CA GLY A 92 6.70 -30.80 1.72
C GLY A 92 5.21 -30.48 1.79
N ALA A 93 4.55 -30.32 0.64
CA ALA A 93 3.11 -30.10 0.54
C ALA A 93 2.32 -31.30 1.09
N ALA A 94 2.72 -32.52 0.76
CA ALA A 94 2.07 -33.73 1.30
C ALA A 94 2.17 -33.83 2.83
N PHE A 95 3.33 -33.52 3.42
CA PHE A 95 3.50 -33.48 4.87
C PHE A 95 2.69 -32.34 5.52
N ASN A 96 2.70 -31.16 4.90
CA ASN A 96 1.94 -30.01 5.37
C ASN A 96 0.43 -30.29 5.38
N GLN A 97 -0.11 -30.90 4.32
CA GLN A 97 -1.53 -31.28 4.25
C GLN A 97 -1.90 -32.31 5.32
N LYS A 98 -1.07 -33.37 5.49
CA LYS A 98 -1.29 -34.37 6.55
C LYS A 98 -1.29 -33.73 7.94
N HIS A 99 -0.35 -32.81 8.19
CA HIS A 99 -0.24 -32.08 9.45
C HIS A 99 -1.44 -31.16 9.70
N LEU A 100 -1.95 -30.50 8.66
CA LEU A 100 -3.12 -29.63 8.72
C LEU A 100 -4.40 -30.42 9.05
N LEU A 101 -4.62 -31.55 8.39
CA LEU A 101 -5.76 -32.44 8.64
C LEU A 101 -5.78 -32.95 10.09
N ALA A 102 -4.60 -33.30 10.63
CA ALA A 102 -4.50 -33.78 12.02
C ALA A 102 -4.84 -32.70 13.07
N ARG A 103 -4.90 -31.42 12.67
CA ARG A 103 -5.18 -30.27 13.54
C ARG A 103 -6.54 -29.62 13.29
N GLY A 104 -7.43 -30.31 12.57
CA GLY A 104 -8.79 -29.79 12.31
C GLY A 104 -8.80 -28.52 11.47
N ASN A 105 -7.88 -28.39 10.51
CA ASN A 105 -7.74 -27.23 9.62
C ASN A 105 -7.39 -25.92 10.34
N ASP A 106 -6.36 -25.97 11.18
CA ASP A 106 -5.76 -24.79 11.83
C ASP A 106 -5.48 -23.66 10.82
N ALA A 107 -6.14 -22.51 11.04
CA ALA A 107 -6.09 -21.38 10.11
C ALA A 107 -4.69 -20.73 10.03
N GLN A 108 -3.90 -20.74 11.10
CA GLN A 108 -2.55 -20.17 11.09
C GLN A 108 -1.61 -21.06 10.27
N LEU A 109 -1.73 -22.37 10.43
CA LEU A 109 -0.98 -23.34 9.63
C LEU A 109 -1.36 -23.25 8.15
N ALA A 110 -2.66 -23.20 7.83
CA ALA A 110 -3.15 -23.03 6.47
C ALA A 110 -2.61 -21.75 5.81
N ALA A 111 -2.63 -20.63 6.53
CA ALA A 111 -2.08 -19.37 6.05
C ALA A 111 -0.57 -19.47 5.77
N ARG A 112 0.19 -20.14 6.65
CA ARG A 112 1.63 -20.34 6.48
C ARG A 112 1.94 -21.23 5.26
N ILE A 113 1.19 -22.30 5.06
CA ILE A 113 1.31 -23.16 3.86
C ILE A 113 1.08 -22.30 2.61
N LYS A 114 -0.01 -21.52 2.60
CA LYS A 114 -0.34 -20.67 1.47
C LYS A 114 0.75 -19.64 1.15
N SER A 115 1.34 -19.01 2.17
CA SER A 115 2.46 -18.08 1.99
C SER A 115 3.68 -18.74 1.31
N PHE A 116 3.99 -19.99 1.64
CA PHE A 116 5.10 -20.71 1.00
C PHE A 116 4.80 -21.10 -0.45
N GLU A 117 3.56 -21.49 -0.76
CA GLU A 117 3.13 -21.74 -2.14
C GLU A 117 3.26 -20.47 -2.99
N THR A 118 2.78 -19.33 -2.48
CA THR A 118 2.93 -18.04 -3.17
C THR A 118 4.41 -17.69 -3.34
N ALA A 119 5.24 -17.88 -2.31
CA ALA A 119 6.68 -17.61 -2.39
C ALA A 119 7.38 -18.46 -3.47
N TYR A 120 6.96 -19.72 -3.67
CA TYR A 120 7.44 -20.55 -4.77
C TYR A 120 7.05 -19.95 -6.14
N GLY A 121 5.79 -19.58 -6.33
CA GLY A 121 5.32 -18.92 -7.56
C GLY A 121 6.06 -17.60 -7.83
N MET A 122 6.40 -16.85 -6.78
CA MET A 122 7.16 -15.61 -6.91
C MET A 122 8.56 -15.84 -7.48
N GLN A 123 9.18 -17.01 -7.29
CA GLN A 123 10.49 -17.30 -7.88
C GLN A 123 10.47 -17.24 -9.42
N ALA A 124 9.31 -17.53 -10.03
CA ALA A 124 9.10 -17.38 -11.47
C ALA A 124 8.64 -15.97 -11.84
N ALA A 125 7.68 -15.40 -11.12
CA ALA A 125 7.02 -14.14 -11.50
C ALA A 125 7.78 -12.87 -11.10
N ALA A 126 8.46 -12.86 -9.95
CA ALA A 126 9.11 -11.68 -9.41
C ALA A 126 10.27 -11.17 -10.27
N PRO A 127 11.19 -12.00 -10.80
CA PRO A 127 12.28 -11.51 -11.64
C PRO A 127 11.79 -10.71 -12.85
N GLU A 128 10.72 -11.17 -13.49
CA GLU A 128 10.12 -10.48 -14.62
C GLU A 128 9.33 -9.24 -14.19
N ALA A 129 8.61 -9.30 -13.05
CA ALA A 129 7.85 -8.17 -12.52
C ALA A 129 8.77 -6.98 -12.20
N PHE A 130 9.96 -7.24 -11.65
CA PHE A 130 10.93 -6.22 -11.24
C PHE A 130 11.96 -5.82 -12.31
N ASP A 131 12.00 -6.51 -13.45
CA ASP A 131 12.90 -6.19 -14.56
C ASP A 131 12.33 -5.08 -15.46
N LEU A 132 12.99 -3.93 -15.45
CA LEU A 132 12.67 -2.76 -16.26
C LEU A 132 13.45 -2.68 -17.58
N LYS A 133 14.36 -3.62 -17.87
CA LYS A 133 15.19 -3.56 -19.09
C LYS A 133 14.38 -3.54 -20.38
N LYS A 134 13.19 -4.14 -20.35
CA LYS A 134 12.25 -4.21 -21.48
C LYS A 134 11.37 -2.96 -21.61
N GLU A 135 11.38 -2.05 -20.65
CA GLU A 135 10.65 -0.78 -20.76
C GLU A 135 11.30 0.14 -21.79
N THR A 136 10.46 0.84 -22.56
CA THR A 136 10.94 1.74 -23.61
C THR A 136 11.66 2.96 -23.04
N ASP A 137 12.50 3.61 -23.84
CA ASP A 137 13.12 4.88 -23.43
C ASP A 137 12.08 5.98 -23.21
N ALA A 138 10.96 5.94 -23.95
CA ALA A 138 9.83 6.84 -23.73
C ALA A 138 9.19 6.64 -22.36
N THR A 139 9.03 5.38 -21.91
CA THR A 139 8.54 5.06 -20.57
C THR A 139 9.51 5.57 -19.50
N HIS A 140 10.80 5.29 -19.63
CA HIS A 140 11.82 5.78 -18.69
C HIS A 140 11.81 7.32 -18.58
N LYS A 141 11.76 8.01 -19.72
CA LYS A 141 11.66 9.47 -19.77
C LYS A 141 10.37 10.00 -19.13
N LEU A 142 9.24 9.33 -19.36
CA LEU A 142 7.95 9.71 -18.77
C LEU A 142 8.04 9.76 -17.24
N TYR A 143 8.59 8.71 -16.63
CA TYR A 143 8.75 8.62 -15.17
C TYR A 143 9.94 9.40 -14.61
N GLY A 144 10.86 9.88 -15.46
CA GLY A 144 12.11 10.50 -15.00
C GLY A 144 13.09 9.48 -14.40
N LEU A 145 13.01 8.22 -14.84
CA LEU A 145 13.86 7.14 -14.35
C LEU A 145 15.03 6.90 -15.31
N GLU A 146 16.26 7.05 -14.81
CA GLU A 146 17.45 6.66 -15.57
C GLU A 146 17.47 5.15 -15.85
N ARG A 147 17.90 4.77 -17.05
CA ARG A 147 17.89 3.37 -17.49
C ARG A 147 18.80 2.52 -16.60
N GLY A 148 18.27 1.43 -16.08
CA GLY A 148 18.98 0.54 -15.15
C GLY A 148 18.97 1.01 -13.68
N SER A 149 18.40 2.18 -13.38
CA SER A 149 18.18 2.60 -12.00
C SER A 149 17.14 1.69 -11.32
N THR A 150 17.44 1.31 -10.09
CA THR A 150 16.56 0.52 -9.21
C THR A 150 16.18 1.29 -7.95
N LYS A 151 16.27 2.62 -7.99
CA LYS A 151 16.12 3.50 -6.83
C LYS A 151 15.17 4.67 -7.14
N GLY A 152 14.71 5.32 -6.08
CA GLY A 152 13.86 6.52 -6.15
C GLY A 152 12.39 6.21 -6.40
N PHE A 153 11.54 7.22 -6.23
CA PHE A 153 10.10 7.07 -6.34
C PHE A 153 9.64 6.76 -7.77
N ALA A 154 10.37 7.23 -8.78
CA ALA A 154 10.20 6.87 -10.18
C ALA A 154 10.21 5.34 -10.41
N TRP A 155 11.17 4.65 -9.79
CA TRP A 155 11.25 3.19 -9.87
C TRP A 155 10.04 2.55 -9.17
N GLN A 156 9.68 3.04 -7.98
CA GLN A 156 8.54 2.52 -7.23
C GLN A 156 7.24 2.59 -8.04
N CYS A 157 6.95 3.75 -8.65
CA CYS A 157 5.76 3.92 -9.48
C CYS A 157 5.75 3.01 -10.70
N LEU A 158 6.89 2.87 -11.40
CA LEU A 158 6.97 2.03 -12.59
C LEU A 158 6.81 0.53 -12.25
N ILE A 159 7.37 0.08 -11.12
CA ILE A 159 7.12 -1.26 -10.59
C ILE A 159 5.66 -1.42 -10.18
N ALA A 160 5.05 -0.42 -9.54
CA ALA A 160 3.64 -0.47 -9.16
C ALA A 160 2.75 -0.71 -10.39
N ARG A 161 2.99 0.00 -11.50
CA ARG A 161 2.27 -0.25 -12.75
C ARG A 161 2.45 -1.69 -13.23
N ARG A 162 3.68 -2.23 -13.21
CA ARG A 162 3.96 -3.62 -13.60
C ARG A 162 3.31 -4.67 -12.69
N LEU A 163 3.21 -4.38 -11.39
CA LEU A 163 2.51 -5.24 -10.43
C LEU A 163 0.99 -5.19 -10.66
N ALA A 164 0.44 -4.02 -10.96
CA ALA A 164 -0.97 -3.85 -11.30
C ALA A 164 -1.34 -4.62 -12.59
N GLU A 165 -0.50 -4.57 -13.63
CA GLU A 165 -0.68 -5.40 -14.85
C GLU A 165 -0.70 -6.90 -14.56
N ARG A 166 -0.08 -7.32 -13.46
CA ARG A 166 0.02 -8.71 -13.03
C ARG A 166 -1.03 -9.06 -11.98
N GLY A 167 -2.05 -8.23 -11.78
CA GLY A 167 -3.18 -8.54 -10.91
C GLY A 167 -2.89 -8.48 -9.41
N VAL A 168 -1.84 -7.76 -8.98
CA VAL A 168 -1.66 -7.45 -7.56
C VAL A 168 -2.76 -6.49 -7.12
N ARG A 169 -3.56 -6.87 -6.11
CA ARG A 169 -4.78 -6.15 -5.70
C ARG A 169 -4.50 -4.85 -4.95
N PHE A 170 -3.45 -4.82 -4.13
CA PHE A 170 -3.08 -3.66 -3.34
C PHE A 170 -1.58 -3.45 -3.39
N ILE A 171 -1.18 -2.27 -3.85
CA ILE A 171 0.23 -1.88 -4.00
C ILE A 171 0.43 -0.60 -3.23
N GLU A 172 1.25 -0.66 -2.19
CA GLU A 172 1.54 0.48 -1.33
C GLU A 172 2.94 1.01 -1.62
N LEU A 173 3.05 2.29 -1.91
CA LEU A 173 4.32 2.96 -2.17
C LEU A 173 4.67 3.88 -1.01
N ILE A 174 5.82 3.65 -0.41
CA ILE A 174 6.36 4.46 0.67
C ILE A 174 7.57 5.21 0.12
N ASP A 175 7.41 6.51 -0.11
CA ASP A 175 8.45 7.35 -0.70
C ASP A 175 9.74 7.36 0.15
N THR A 176 9.59 7.65 1.45
CA THR A 176 10.69 7.78 2.43
C THR A 176 10.46 6.93 3.68
N GLY A 177 11.46 6.80 4.55
CA GLY A 177 11.32 6.07 5.83
C GLY A 177 10.97 6.95 7.02
N ALA A 178 11.32 6.45 8.21
CA ALA A 178 11.27 7.21 9.48
C ALA A 178 12.35 8.32 9.60
N SER A 179 13.16 8.54 8.57
CA SER A 179 14.20 9.57 8.50
C SER A 179 14.32 10.13 7.09
N GLY A 180 14.79 11.38 6.98
CA GLY A 180 14.91 12.09 5.69
C GLY A 180 13.58 12.18 4.94
N ASN A 181 12.50 12.42 5.69
CA ASN A 181 11.13 12.26 5.25
C ASN A 181 10.38 13.59 5.23
N TRP A 182 9.06 13.52 5.07
CA TRP A 182 8.16 14.65 5.03
C TRP A 182 7.96 15.35 6.39
N ASP A 183 8.65 14.94 7.46
CA ASP A 183 8.65 15.64 8.74
C ASP A 183 9.59 16.86 8.72
N ALA A 184 9.02 17.99 8.29
CA ALA A 184 9.71 19.28 8.21
C ALA A 184 9.61 20.11 9.49
N HIS A 185 9.65 19.47 10.67
CA HIS A 185 9.66 20.18 11.96
C HIS A 185 10.89 21.10 12.11
N GLY A 186 12.03 20.72 11.53
CA GLY A 186 13.25 21.53 11.59
C GLY A 186 13.30 22.67 10.57
N ASP A 187 12.87 22.41 9.32
CA ASP A 187 12.94 23.37 8.21
C ASP A 187 11.97 22.99 7.08
N MET A 188 11.05 23.88 6.73
CA MET A 188 10.11 23.69 5.62
C MET A 188 10.78 23.59 4.25
N ALA A 189 11.99 24.12 4.08
CA ALA A 189 12.74 23.99 2.84
C ALA A 189 13.03 22.52 2.48
N GLY A 190 13.00 21.61 3.46
CA GLY A 190 13.14 20.17 3.24
C GLY A 190 12.03 19.53 2.39
N HIS A 191 10.85 20.14 2.29
CA HIS A 191 9.74 19.62 1.46
C HIS A 191 9.97 19.76 -0.03
N ALA A 192 10.58 20.85 -0.49
CA ALA A 192 10.76 21.13 -1.92
C ALA A 192 11.48 19.99 -2.69
N PRO A 193 12.62 19.45 -2.23
CA PRO A 193 13.26 18.33 -2.92
C PRO A 193 12.42 17.04 -2.90
N LEU A 194 11.66 16.78 -1.83
CA LEU A 194 10.76 15.62 -1.76
C LEU A 194 9.59 15.76 -2.74
N ALA A 195 8.99 16.95 -2.83
CA ALA A 195 7.94 17.25 -3.80
C ALA A 195 8.42 17.05 -5.24
N LEU A 196 9.61 17.55 -5.58
CA LEU A 196 10.20 17.36 -6.91
C LEU A 196 10.51 15.88 -7.21
N ASN A 197 10.88 15.09 -6.20
CA ASN A 197 11.14 13.66 -6.36
C ASN A 197 9.87 12.85 -6.68
N VAL A 198 8.70 13.27 -6.21
CA VAL A 198 7.45 12.52 -6.38
C VAL A 198 6.54 13.03 -7.50
N ASP A 199 6.62 14.31 -7.85
CA ASP A 199 5.72 14.99 -8.79
C ASP A 199 5.68 14.32 -10.17
N GLN A 200 6.84 14.23 -10.84
CA GLN A 200 6.92 13.62 -12.17
C GLN A 200 6.54 12.12 -12.17
N PRO A 201 7.08 11.27 -11.28
CA PRO A 201 6.69 9.85 -11.21
C PRO A 201 5.21 9.60 -11.00
N MET A 202 4.56 10.38 -10.14
CA MET A 202 3.13 10.21 -9.85
C MET A 202 2.27 10.63 -11.05
N ALA A 203 2.60 11.76 -11.67
CA ALA A 203 1.96 12.19 -12.91
C ALA A 203 2.17 11.17 -14.04
N ALA A 204 3.34 10.54 -14.11
CA ALA A 204 3.66 9.48 -15.05
C ALA A 204 2.81 8.22 -14.82
N LEU A 205 2.69 7.77 -13.56
CA LEU A 205 1.87 6.61 -13.18
C LEU A 205 0.42 6.77 -13.62
N LEU A 206 -0.19 7.93 -13.32
CA LEU A 206 -1.57 8.22 -13.73
C LEU A 206 -1.73 8.22 -15.26
N LYS A 207 -0.78 8.82 -15.99
CA LYS A 207 -0.79 8.84 -17.46
C LYS A 207 -0.61 7.44 -18.07
N ASP A 208 0.28 6.63 -17.51
CA ASP A 208 0.60 5.28 -17.98
C ASP A 208 -0.56 4.31 -17.68
N LEU A 209 -1.16 4.37 -16.50
CA LEU A 209 -2.39 3.61 -16.20
C LEU A 209 -3.54 4.01 -17.13
N LYS A 210 -3.68 5.30 -17.44
CA LYS A 210 -4.72 5.78 -18.36
C LYS A 210 -4.49 5.33 -19.80
N SER A 211 -3.26 5.43 -20.31
CA SER A 211 -2.93 5.03 -21.69
C SER A 211 -3.11 3.52 -21.92
N ARG A 212 -3.04 2.74 -20.84
CA ARG A 212 -3.27 1.29 -20.81
C ARG A 212 -4.72 0.90 -20.50
N ASP A 213 -5.63 1.88 -20.40
CA ASP A 213 -7.04 1.67 -20.07
C ASP A 213 -7.26 1.02 -18.68
N MET A 214 -6.27 1.09 -17.78
CA MET A 214 -6.31 0.51 -16.43
C MET A 214 -6.78 1.50 -15.37
N LEU A 215 -6.65 2.81 -15.59
CA LEU A 215 -6.98 3.82 -14.57
C LEU A 215 -8.46 3.80 -14.15
N LYS A 216 -9.37 3.43 -15.07
CA LYS A 216 -10.80 3.32 -14.74
C LYS A 216 -11.09 2.20 -13.73
N ASP A 217 -10.25 1.17 -13.72
CA ASP A 217 -10.37 -0.01 -12.85
C ASP A 217 -9.34 0.02 -11.68
N THR A 218 -8.50 1.06 -11.61
CA THR A 218 -7.48 1.23 -10.57
C THR A 218 -7.78 2.48 -9.74
N LEU A 219 -8.02 2.31 -8.45
CA LEU A 219 -8.06 3.43 -7.50
C LEU A 219 -6.62 3.80 -7.08
N VAL A 220 -6.14 4.96 -7.53
CA VAL A 220 -4.88 5.53 -7.07
C VAL A 220 -5.16 6.49 -5.92
N VAL A 221 -4.50 6.28 -4.79
CA VAL A 221 -4.66 7.09 -3.59
C VAL A 221 -3.31 7.69 -3.19
N TRP A 222 -3.29 9.00 -2.99
CA TRP A 222 -2.17 9.70 -2.37
C TRP A 222 -2.62 10.24 -1.04
N ALA A 223 -1.96 9.78 0.01
CA ALA A 223 -2.32 10.11 1.38
C ALA A 223 -1.09 10.47 2.20
N THR A 224 -1.33 11.21 3.26
CA THR A 224 -0.39 11.48 4.33
C THR A 224 -1.08 11.23 5.67
N GLU A 225 -0.30 11.10 6.73
CA GLU A 225 -0.79 10.92 8.09
C GLU A 225 -1.18 12.23 8.79
N PHE A 226 -0.63 13.37 8.36
CA PHE A 226 -0.92 14.71 8.89
C PHE A 226 -0.34 15.79 7.95
N GLY A 227 -0.75 17.04 8.17
CA GLY A 227 -0.15 18.22 7.57
C GLY A 227 0.92 18.90 8.44
N ARG A 228 1.22 20.14 8.07
CA ARG A 228 2.06 21.07 8.84
C ARG A 228 1.25 22.31 9.20
N THR A 229 1.40 22.81 10.42
CA THR A 229 0.64 23.98 10.88
C THR A 229 0.94 25.19 10.01
N PRO A 230 -0.03 26.09 9.74
CA PRO A 230 0.24 27.30 8.97
C PRO A 230 1.13 28.31 9.72
N PHE A 231 1.37 28.09 11.01
CA PHE A 231 2.18 28.93 11.89
C PHE A 231 3.26 28.13 12.63
N ASN A 232 4.17 28.83 13.30
CA ASN A 232 5.04 28.31 14.36
C ASN A 232 4.94 29.24 15.58
N THR A 233 5.07 28.69 16.80
CA THR A 233 5.06 29.49 18.04
C THR A 233 6.34 30.31 18.22
N ALA A 234 7.45 29.90 17.60
CA ALA A 234 8.70 30.65 17.59
C ALA A 234 8.80 31.52 16.33
N LYS A 235 9.05 32.82 16.53
CA LYS A 235 9.04 33.86 15.48
C LYS A 235 9.93 33.54 14.27
N ASP A 236 11.13 33.02 14.53
CA ASP A 236 12.15 32.79 13.49
C ASP A 236 12.37 31.30 13.19
N ALA A 237 11.39 30.45 13.56
CA ALA A 237 11.45 29.03 13.24
C ALA A 237 11.30 28.78 11.74
N LYS A 238 12.18 27.94 11.19
CA LYS A 238 12.16 27.55 9.77
C LYS A 238 11.17 26.43 9.47
N GLY A 239 10.88 25.59 10.47
CA GLY A 239 9.96 24.47 10.38
C GLY A 239 8.57 24.76 10.93
N ARG A 240 7.68 23.77 10.83
CA ARG A 240 6.29 23.83 11.30
C ARG A 240 5.91 22.57 12.09
N GLU A 241 4.95 22.74 12.98
CA GLU A 241 4.47 21.69 13.88
C GLU A 241 3.55 20.70 13.18
N HIS A 242 3.27 19.58 13.85
CA HIS A 242 2.38 18.52 13.37
C HIS A 242 0.94 19.01 13.31
N HIS A 243 0.26 18.80 12.17
CA HIS A 243 -1.10 19.29 11.99
C HIS A 243 -2.07 18.19 11.55
N ALA A 244 -2.68 17.53 12.54
CA ALA A 244 -3.66 16.47 12.30
C ALA A 244 -5.10 16.99 12.07
N GLN A 245 -5.34 18.30 12.26
CA GLN A 245 -6.68 18.87 12.19
C GLN A 245 -7.16 19.11 10.75
N ALA A 246 -6.28 19.61 9.88
CA ALA A 246 -6.60 19.86 8.47
C ALA A 246 -5.39 19.51 7.59
N PHE A 247 -5.59 18.58 6.65
CA PHE A 247 -4.60 18.20 5.64
C PHE A 247 -5.30 17.54 4.45
N THR A 248 -4.57 17.38 3.35
CA THR A 248 -5.15 16.95 2.08
C THR A 248 -4.63 15.57 1.67
N CYS A 249 -5.56 14.70 1.29
CA CYS A 249 -5.33 13.50 0.52
C CYS A 249 -6.07 13.63 -0.81
N TRP A 250 -5.65 12.90 -1.84
CA TRP A 250 -6.36 12.86 -3.12
C TRP A 250 -6.49 11.43 -3.65
N MET A 251 -7.51 11.23 -4.49
CA MET A 251 -7.76 9.97 -5.18
C MET A 251 -7.98 10.22 -6.67
N ALA A 252 -7.65 9.24 -7.50
CA ALA A 252 -7.88 9.26 -8.94
C ALA A 252 -8.20 7.86 -9.47
N GLY A 253 -9.03 7.78 -10.52
CA GLY A 253 -9.43 6.51 -11.10
C GLY A 253 -10.48 5.77 -10.26
N GLY A 254 -10.76 4.51 -10.61
CA GLY A 254 -11.60 3.61 -9.82
C GLY A 254 -12.99 4.13 -9.45
N GLY A 255 -13.62 4.94 -10.31
CA GLY A 255 -14.96 5.51 -10.06
C GLY A 255 -15.00 6.79 -9.20
N VAL A 256 -13.85 7.43 -8.93
CA VAL A 256 -13.79 8.73 -8.25
C VAL A 256 -14.14 9.87 -9.22
N LYS A 257 -14.90 10.86 -8.75
CA LYS A 257 -15.23 12.07 -9.48
C LYS A 257 -13.99 12.92 -9.75
N GLY A 258 -13.67 13.12 -11.03
CA GLY A 258 -12.47 13.86 -11.45
C GLY A 258 -12.62 15.39 -11.38
N GLY A 259 -11.50 16.10 -11.19
CA GLY A 259 -11.44 17.56 -11.23
C GLY A 259 -12.21 18.25 -10.10
N PHE A 260 -12.26 17.60 -8.94
CA PHE A 260 -13.11 17.96 -7.82
C PHE A 260 -12.32 18.01 -6.51
N SER A 261 -12.65 18.97 -5.66
CA SER A 261 -12.15 19.07 -4.28
C SER A 261 -13.33 18.95 -3.31
N TYR A 262 -13.15 18.22 -2.22
CA TYR A 262 -14.15 18.05 -1.17
C TYR A 262 -13.56 18.40 0.19
N GLY A 263 -14.32 19.16 0.99
CA GLY A 263 -13.83 19.76 2.21
C GLY A 263 -13.15 21.10 1.98
N GLU A 264 -13.18 21.96 3.00
CA GLU A 264 -12.58 23.28 2.99
C GLU A 264 -11.94 23.55 4.36
N SER A 265 -10.72 24.09 4.35
CA SER A 265 -10.08 24.64 5.55
C SER A 265 -10.50 26.09 5.75
N ASP A 266 -10.33 26.62 6.96
CA ASP A 266 -10.47 28.06 7.19
C ASP A 266 -9.48 28.88 6.33
N GLU A 267 -9.67 30.20 6.34
CA GLU A 267 -8.86 31.16 5.58
C GLU A 267 -7.36 31.13 5.92
N HIS A 268 -6.98 30.48 7.02
CA HIS A 268 -5.60 30.32 7.46
C HIS A 268 -5.05 28.91 7.20
N GLY A 269 -5.88 27.96 6.76
CA GLY A 269 -5.50 26.55 6.61
C GLY A 269 -5.29 25.83 7.94
N ASN A 270 -5.92 26.27 9.02
CA ASN A 270 -5.70 25.77 10.38
C ASN A 270 -6.81 24.84 10.89
N ALA A 271 -8.07 25.15 10.62
CA ALA A 271 -9.20 24.30 11.00
C ALA A 271 -10.00 23.88 9.77
N VAL A 272 -10.78 22.81 9.91
CA VAL A 272 -11.79 22.45 8.92
C VAL A 272 -12.95 23.45 9.02
N ALA A 273 -13.20 24.19 7.95
CA ALA A 273 -14.32 25.13 7.84
C ALA A 273 -15.61 24.44 7.37
N ALA A 274 -15.51 23.51 6.41
CA ALA A 274 -16.67 22.79 5.89
C ALA A 274 -16.29 21.38 5.41
N ASN A 275 -17.27 20.45 5.50
CA ASN A 275 -17.23 19.13 4.86
C ASN A 275 -15.95 18.32 5.12
N GLY A 276 -15.44 18.34 6.36
CA GLY A 276 -14.29 17.52 6.75
C GLY A 276 -14.55 16.03 6.59
N VAL A 277 -13.50 15.27 6.26
CA VAL A 277 -13.56 13.82 6.11
C VAL A 277 -12.71 13.19 7.20
N HIS A 278 -13.34 12.39 8.07
CA HIS A 278 -12.59 11.62 9.05
C HIS A 278 -11.85 10.47 8.38
N VAL A 279 -10.73 10.01 8.94
CA VAL A 279 -9.95 8.89 8.38
C VAL A 279 -10.80 7.62 8.18
N HIS A 280 -11.78 7.38 9.04
CA HIS A 280 -12.71 6.26 8.90
C HIS A 280 -13.68 6.43 7.73
N ASP A 281 -14.13 7.66 7.45
CA ASP A 281 -14.97 7.97 6.29
C ASP A 281 -14.16 7.81 4.99
N PHE A 282 -12.88 8.21 5.02
CA PHE A 282 -11.94 8.01 3.93
C PHE A 282 -11.76 6.51 3.63
N HIS A 283 -11.49 5.68 4.65
CA HIS A 283 -11.40 4.22 4.51
C HIS A 283 -12.70 3.59 4.00
N ALA A 284 -13.86 3.99 4.54
CA ALA A 284 -15.15 3.51 4.09
C ALA A 284 -15.40 3.84 2.61
N THR A 285 -15.01 5.04 2.19
CA THR A 285 -15.15 5.50 0.80
C THR A 285 -14.21 4.72 -0.14
N MET A 286 -12.95 4.50 0.25
CA MET A 286 -12.02 3.66 -0.52
C MET A 286 -12.55 2.23 -0.69
N LEU A 287 -13.02 1.60 0.38
CA LEU A 287 -13.59 0.26 0.31
C LEU A 287 -14.86 0.21 -0.56
N HIS A 288 -15.69 1.25 -0.51
CA HIS A 288 -16.86 1.36 -1.37
C HIS A 288 -16.48 1.41 -2.86
N LEU A 289 -15.47 2.22 -3.22
CA LEU A 289 -14.94 2.29 -4.59
C LEU A 289 -14.35 0.96 -5.07
N LEU A 290 -13.85 0.14 -4.14
CA LEU A 290 -13.40 -1.23 -4.40
C LEU A 290 -14.54 -2.27 -4.44
N GLY A 291 -15.79 -1.83 -4.34
CA GLY A 291 -16.99 -2.68 -4.42
C GLY A 291 -17.42 -3.34 -3.10
N PHE A 292 -16.85 -2.93 -1.96
CA PHE A 292 -17.25 -3.46 -0.67
C PHE A 292 -18.38 -2.67 -0.02
N ASP A 293 -19.26 -3.39 0.67
CA ASP A 293 -19.92 -2.85 1.85
C ASP A 293 -18.97 -2.99 3.05
N HIS A 294 -18.31 -1.89 3.43
CA HIS A 294 -17.33 -1.91 4.52
C HIS A 294 -17.95 -2.37 5.85
N THR A 295 -19.27 -2.24 6.04
CA THR A 295 -19.99 -2.68 7.24
C THR A 295 -20.07 -4.19 7.38
N ARG A 296 -19.98 -4.89 6.24
CA ARG A 296 -20.04 -6.36 6.14
C ARG A 296 -18.67 -7.02 6.00
N LEU A 297 -17.61 -6.23 5.79
CA LEU A 297 -16.24 -6.73 5.79
C LEU A 297 -15.77 -6.97 7.24
N THR A 298 -16.11 -8.16 7.75
CA THR A 298 -15.90 -8.56 9.14
C THR A 298 -15.06 -9.82 9.25
N TYR A 299 -14.33 -9.97 10.37
CA TYR A 299 -13.59 -11.20 10.70
C TYR A 299 -13.81 -11.62 12.15
N ARG A 300 -14.04 -12.90 12.40
CA ARG A 300 -14.24 -13.46 13.75
C ARG A 300 -12.89 -13.58 14.46
N HIS A 301 -12.69 -12.79 15.51
CA HIS A 301 -11.48 -12.81 16.34
C HIS A 301 -11.85 -12.59 17.81
N ALA A 302 -11.13 -13.25 18.72
CA ALA A 302 -11.33 -13.14 20.17
C ALA A 302 -12.80 -13.24 20.63
N GLY A 303 -13.59 -14.10 19.98
CA GLY A 303 -14.99 -14.36 20.34
C GLY A 303 -16.03 -13.40 19.74
N ARG A 304 -15.64 -12.40 18.95
CA ARG A 304 -16.58 -11.46 18.30
C ARG A 304 -16.26 -11.22 16.83
N ASP A 305 -17.24 -10.74 16.08
CA ASP A 305 -17.00 -10.27 14.71
C ASP A 305 -16.44 -8.84 14.76
N HIS A 306 -15.27 -8.66 14.18
CA HIS A 306 -14.63 -7.35 14.03
C HIS A 306 -14.89 -6.82 12.63
N ARG A 307 -15.64 -5.72 12.49
CA ARG A 307 -15.61 -4.92 11.26
C ARG A 307 -14.20 -4.35 11.10
N LEU A 308 -13.61 -4.48 9.91
CA LEU A 308 -12.21 -4.08 9.69
C LEU A 308 -12.00 -2.55 9.84
N THR A 309 -12.99 -1.75 9.44
CA THR A 309 -13.05 -0.27 9.62
C THR A 309 -13.60 0.17 10.99
N ASP A 310 -13.52 -0.70 12.00
CA ASP A 310 -14.05 -0.44 13.35
C ASP A 310 -15.55 -0.17 13.42
N VAL A 311 -16.05 0.67 14.33
CA VAL A 311 -17.47 1.06 14.43
C VAL A 311 -17.77 2.42 13.78
N PHE A 312 -16.78 3.01 13.11
CA PHE A 312 -16.85 4.33 12.47
C PHE A 312 -16.75 4.29 10.94
N GLY A 313 -17.11 5.39 10.28
CA GLY A 313 -16.95 5.55 8.85
C GLY A 313 -18.28 5.56 8.12
N ASN A 314 -18.48 6.59 7.32
CA ASN A 314 -19.57 6.77 6.38
C ASN A 314 -18.96 7.00 5.00
N VAL A 315 -19.59 6.43 3.97
CA VAL A 315 -19.17 6.66 2.58
C VAL A 315 -19.47 8.11 2.20
N VAL A 316 -18.44 8.85 1.79
CA VAL A 316 -18.57 10.21 1.28
C VAL A 316 -19.09 10.15 -0.16
N LYS A 317 -20.41 10.23 -0.33
CA LYS A 317 -21.03 10.00 -1.65
C LYS A 317 -20.70 11.08 -2.69
N ASP A 318 -20.41 12.30 -2.24
CA ASP A 318 -20.19 13.44 -3.12
C ASP A 318 -18.89 13.34 -3.94
N VAL A 319 -17.95 12.47 -3.53
CA VAL A 319 -16.69 12.22 -4.25
C VAL A 319 -16.80 11.10 -5.30
N LEU A 320 -17.95 10.43 -5.38
CA LEU A 320 -18.19 9.33 -6.33
C LEU A 320 -18.64 9.90 -7.70
N ALA A 321 -18.28 9.23 -8.79
CA ALA A 321 -18.60 9.64 -10.17
C ALA A 321 -20.04 9.32 -10.60
#